data_AF-A0A086N1U4-F1
#
_entry.id   AF-A0A086N1U4-F1
#
_cell.length_a   1.000
_cell.length_b   1.000
_cell.length_c   1.000
_cell.angle_alpha   90.00
_cell.angle_beta   90.00
_cell.angle_gamma   90.00
#
_symmetry.space_group_name_H-M   'P 1'
#
loop_
_entity.id
_entity.type
_entity.pdbx_description
1 polymer ?
#
loop_
_entity_poly.entity_id
_entity_poly.type
_entity_poly.pdbx_seq_one_letter_code
_entity_poly.pdbx_strand_id
1 'polypeptide(L)'
;MTSASASPHGFVTVRGRERGYRPEQVEELAAALSEERDAAWERAARLTVLAREMGAELARLREVVARLAPQDYEGLGQRAHTLFRLGREEAEAVRERARAEADGLLEEARAYAAGVREAAQAHADDVRAEADERARQRLLAARAEADEARIEARREVKAGRGEALAALREMRRRTAGMLAEQSREHTERWAAQERTEEEASRAVDAYRAELVARAEQELCEAKAALAEAEEAAVRWQEEARARAAEVVAGARGRQERIARETERVLREHGERWDELQAHVASVRSNLSSLTGRAVE
;
A
#
# COMPACT_ATOMS: atom_id res chain seq x y z
N MET A 1 -47.13 8.41 -36.15
CA MET A 1 -48.17 7.41 -36.45
C MET A 1 -47.64 6.07 -36.02
N THR A 2 -47.77 5.77 -34.72
CA THR A 2 -47.14 4.60 -34.10
C THR A 2 -48.19 3.52 -33.96
N SER A 3 -48.16 2.53 -34.87
CA SER A 3 -49.04 1.37 -34.81
C SER A 3 -48.82 0.65 -33.48
N ALA A 4 -49.79 0.77 -32.58
CA ALA A 4 -49.94 -0.15 -31.46
C ALA A 4 -50.18 -1.53 -32.07
N SER A 5 -49.29 -2.48 -31.76
CA SER A 5 -49.51 -3.88 -32.09
C SER A 5 -50.70 -4.35 -31.27
N ALA A 6 -51.89 -4.34 -31.87
CA ALA A 6 -53.08 -4.92 -31.28
C ALA A 6 -52.83 -6.41 -31.05
N SER A 7 -53.15 -6.89 -29.85
CA SER A 7 -53.18 -8.33 -29.57
C SER A 7 -54.23 -8.99 -30.48
N PRO A 8 -54.07 -10.27 -30.88
CA PRO A 8 -55.09 -11.03 -31.63
C PRO A 8 -56.48 -11.03 -30.98
N HIS A 9 -56.56 -10.64 -29.71
CA HIS A 9 -57.77 -10.61 -28.88
C HIS A 9 -58.34 -9.20 -28.66
N GLY A 10 -57.94 -8.21 -29.45
CA GLY A 10 -58.51 -6.86 -29.41
C GLY A 10 -58.02 -5.96 -28.26
N PHE A 11 -57.18 -6.47 -27.36
CA PHE A 11 -56.62 -5.66 -26.28
C PHE A 11 -55.53 -4.70 -26.79
N VAL A 12 -55.61 -3.44 -26.34
CA VAL A 12 -54.59 -2.42 -26.62
C VAL A 12 -53.53 -2.52 -25.53
N THR A 13 -52.32 -2.94 -25.93
CA THR A 13 -51.17 -2.95 -25.03
C THR A 13 -50.67 -1.53 -24.80
N VAL A 14 -50.51 -1.12 -23.55
CA VAL A 14 -49.96 0.21 -23.23
C VAL A 14 -48.45 0.17 -23.44
N ARG A 15 -47.93 1.05 -24.32
CA ARG A 15 -46.48 1.29 -24.43
C ARG A 15 -46.04 2.21 -23.29
N GLY A 16 -45.46 1.63 -22.24
CA GLY A 16 -44.88 2.32 -21.08
C GLY A 16 -44.09 1.34 -20.19
N ARG A 17 -43.42 1.86 -19.15
CA ARG A 17 -42.52 1.11 -18.24
C ARG A 17 -43.19 -0.10 -17.57
N GLU A 18 -44.53 -0.12 -17.56
CA GLU A 18 -45.39 -1.23 -17.20
C GLU A 18 -46.04 -1.80 -18.47
N ARG A 19 -45.44 -2.85 -19.04
CA ARG A 19 -46.05 -3.63 -20.13
C ARG A 19 -47.18 -4.47 -19.55
N GLY A 20 -48.42 -4.03 -19.71
CA GLY A 20 -49.63 -4.75 -19.30
C GLY A 20 -50.81 -4.49 -20.22
N TYR A 21 -51.81 -5.37 -20.17
CA TYR A 21 -53.14 -5.09 -20.70
C TYR A 21 -53.77 -3.94 -19.90
N ARG A 22 -54.61 -3.11 -20.53
CA ARG A 22 -55.38 -2.09 -19.81
C ARG A 22 -56.37 -2.81 -18.88
N PRO A 23 -56.27 -2.63 -17.55
CA PRO A 23 -57.18 -3.28 -16.60
C PRO A 23 -58.64 -3.03 -16.95
N GLU A 24 -59.00 -1.80 -17.31
CA GLU A 24 -60.33 -1.40 -17.74
C GLU A 24 -60.86 -2.25 -18.93
N GLN A 25 -60.03 -2.55 -19.93
CA GLN A 25 -60.44 -3.37 -21.09
C GLN A 25 -60.63 -4.84 -20.72
N VAL A 26 -59.83 -5.34 -19.77
CA VAL A 26 -59.96 -6.71 -19.26
C VAL A 26 -61.22 -6.82 -18.41
N GLU A 27 -61.50 -5.83 -17.58
CA GLU A 27 -62.70 -5.73 -16.76
C GLU A 27 -63.96 -5.62 -17.63
N GLU A 28 -63.96 -4.80 -18.68
CA GLU A 28 -65.05 -4.69 -19.65
C GLU A 28 -65.35 -6.04 -20.32
N LEU A 29 -64.32 -6.74 -20.82
CA LEU A 29 -64.52 -8.03 -21.45
C LEU A 29 -64.99 -9.10 -20.45
N ALA A 30 -64.43 -9.10 -19.23
CA ALA A 30 -64.83 -10.04 -18.19
C ALA A 30 -66.28 -9.79 -17.73
N ALA A 31 -66.70 -8.53 -17.67
CA ALA A 31 -68.08 -8.15 -17.38
C ALA A 31 -69.02 -8.65 -18.48
N ALA A 32 -68.72 -8.39 -19.76
CA ALA A 32 -69.51 -8.87 -20.89
C ALA A 32 -69.66 -10.39 -20.91
N LEU A 33 -68.57 -11.13 -20.70
CA LEU A 33 -68.60 -12.61 -20.59
C LEU A 33 -69.41 -13.09 -19.38
N SER A 34 -69.36 -12.37 -18.26
CA SER A 34 -70.15 -12.69 -17.07
C SER A 34 -71.64 -12.46 -17.31
N GLU A 35 -72.01 -11.37 -17.98
CA GLU A 35 -73.39 -11.09 -18.37
C GLU A 35 -73.93 -12.15 -19.34
N GLU A 36 -73.15 -12.54 -20.36
CA GLU A 36 -73.53 -13.61 -21.28
C GLU A 36 -73.72 -14.95 -20.57
N ARG A 37 -72.81 -15.29 -19.63
CA ARG A 37 -72.93 -16.48 -18.78
C ARG A 37 -74.23 -16.40 -17.98
N ASP A 38 -74.47 -15.31 -17.28
CA ASP A 38 -75.62 -15.18 -16.39
C ASP A 38 -76.94 -15.24 -17.18
N ALA A 39 -77.00 -14.61 -18.36
CA ALA A 39 -78.13 -14.72 -19.29
C ALA A 39 -78.32 -16.16 -19.83
N ALA A 40 -77.24 -16.92 -20.07
CA ALA A 40 -77.33 -18.33 -20.45
C ALA A 40 -77.86 -19.19 -19.28
N TRP A 41 -77.40 -18.92 -18.06
CA TRP A 41 -77.86 -19.60 -16.84
C TRP A 41 -79.34 -19.34 -16.55
N GLU A 42 -79.79 -18.09 -16.68
CA GLU A 42 -81.20 -17.75 -16.55
C GLU A 42 -82.07 -18.47 -17.58
N ARG A 43 -81.64 -18.52 -18.84
CA ARG A 43 -82.34 -19.27 -19.90
C ARG A 43 -82.40 -20.76 -19.57
N ALA A 44 -81.30 -21.36 -19.14
CA ALA A 44 -81.26 -22.76 -18.72
C ALA A 44 -82.22 -23.03 -17.55
N ALA A 45 -82.28 -22.12 -16.56
CA ALA A 45 -83.20 -22.22 -15.44
C ALA A 45 -84.66 -22.15 -15.89
N ARG A 46 -85.02 -21.19 -16.77
CA ARG A 46 -86.38 -21.06 -17.34
C ARG A 46 -86.79 -22.31 -18.11
N LEU A 47 -85.91 -22.82 -18.97
CA LEU A 47 -86.16 -24.06 -19.73
C LEU A 47 -86.32 -25.27 -18.81
N THR A 48 -85.54 -25.33 -17.73
CA THR A 48 -85.67 -26.40 -16.73
C THR A 48 -87.02 -26.36 -16.01
N VAL A 49 -87.52 -25.17 -15.67
CA VAL A 49 -88.86 -25.00 -15.08
C VAL A 49 -89.93 -25.42 -16.08
N LEU A 50 -89.88 -24.93 -17.31
CA LEU A 50 -90.83 -25.30 -18.36
C LEU A 50 -90.86 -26.82 -18.60
N ALA A 51 -89.70 -27.47 -18.67
CA ALA A 51 -89.61 -28.92 -18.81
C ALA A 51 -90.29 -29.67 -17.65
N ARG A 52 -90.17 -29.17 -16.41
CA ARG A 52 -90.86 -29.72 -15.24
C ARG A 52 -92.36 -29.52 -15.32
N GLU A 53 -92.83 -28.33 -15.72
CA GLU A 53 -94.26 -28.02 -15.88
C GLU A 53 -94.91 -28.91 -16.94
N MET A 54 -94.27 -29.02 -18.11
CA MET A 54 -94.72 -29.92 -19.20
C MET A 54 -94.70 -31.38 -18.74
N GLY A 55 -93.70 -31.80 -17.96
CA GLY A 55 -93.64 -33.15 -17.39
C GLY A 55 -94.79 -33.43 -16.42
N ALA A 56 -95.15 -32.46 -15.57
CA ALA A 56 -96.28 -32.57 -14.64
C ALA A 56 -97.64 -32.57 -15.36
N GLU A 57 -97.79 -31.75 -16.40
CA GLU A 57 -98.97 -31.76 -17.27
C GLU A 57 -99.13 -33.10 -17.98
N LEU A 58 -98.05 -33.63 -18.56
CA LEU A 58 -98.04 -34.95 -19.20
C LEU A 58 -98.43 -36.06 -18.21
N ALA A 59 -97.95 -36.00 -16.97
CA ALA A 59 -98.32 -36.96 -15.93
C ALA A 59 -99.83 -36.89 -15.61
N ARG A 60 -100.40 -35.69 -15.47
CA ARG A 60 -101.84 -35.48 -15.26
C ARG A 60 -102.67 -36.01 -16.43
N LEU A 61 -102.26 -35.73 -17.67
CA LEU A 61 -102.93 -36.23 -18.87
C LEU A 61 -102.90 -37.76 -18.94
N ARG A 62 -101.77 -38.39 -18.59
CA ARG A 62 -101.66 -39.85 -18.51
C ARG A 62 -102.59 -40.45 -17.47
N GLU A 63 -102.75 -39.81 -16.31
CA GLU A 63 -103.68 -40.28 -15.27
C GLU A 63 -105.14 -40.19 -15.75
N VAL A 64 -105.52 -39.10 -16.41
CA VAL A 64 -106.86 -38.96 -17.01
C VAL A 64 -107.10 -40.07 -18.04
N VAL A 65 -106.14 -40.32 -18.92
CA VAL A 65 -106.23 -41.39 -19.93
C VAL A 65 -106.29 -42.78 -19.28
N ALA A 66 -105.54 -43.04 -18.21
CA ALA A 66 -105.54 -44.33 -17.52
C ALA A 66 -106.87 -44.65 -16.81
N ARG A 67 -107.65 -43.63 -16.44
CA ARG A 67 -109.00 -43.80 -15.87
C ARG A 67 -110.07 -44.11 -16.92
N LEU A 68 -109.77 -43.92 -18.21
CA LEU A 68 -110.66 -44.33 -19.29
C LEU A 68 -110.49 -45.83 -19.52
N ALA A 69 -111.60 -46.56 -19.66
CA ALA A 69 -111.55 -47.96 -20.08
C ALA A 69 -110.82 -48.07 -21.44
N PRO A 70 -109.97 -49.08 -21.67
CA PRO A 70 -109.39 -49.31 -22.98
C PRO A 70 -110.53 -49.49 -24.00
N GLN A 71 -110.69 -48.53 -24.91
CA GLN A 71 -111.69 -48.59 -25.97
C GLN A 71 -111.03 -49.08 -27.24
N ASP A 72 -111.47 -50.21 -27.76
CA ASP A 72 -111.09 -50.77 -29.06
C ASP A 72 -112.08 -50.38 -30.18
N TYR A 73 -113.20 -49.74 -29.79
CA TYR A 73 -114.31 -49.33 -30.65
C TYR A 73 -114.87 -50.47 -31.52
N GLU A 74 -114.74 -51.73 -31.08
CA GLU A 74 -115.22 -52.90 -31.84
C GLU A 74 -116.74 -52.83 -32.11
N GLY A 75 -117.51 -52.27 -31.17
CA GLY A 75 -118.96 -52.06 -31.30
C GLY A 75 -119.41 -51.06 -32.37
N LEU A 76 -118.48 -50.26 -32.94
CA LEU A 76 -118.77 -49.31 -34.03
C LEU A 76 -118.45 -49.88 -35.43
N GLY A 77 -118.01 -51.14 -35.50
CA GLY A 77 -117.74 -51.87 -36.74
C GLY A 77 -116.27 -51.84 -37.20
N GLN A 78 -115.91 -52.75 -38.11
CA GLN A 78 -114.53 -53.02 -38.54
C GLN A 78 -113.74 -51.79 -39.02
N ARG A 79 -114.43 -50.84 -39.66
CA ARG A 79 -113.83 -49.58 -40.14
C ARG A 79 -113.37 -48.68 -38.98
N ALA A 80 -114.18 -48.55 -37.93
CA ALA A 80 -113.84 -47.74 -36.75
C ALA A 80 -112.65 -48.34 -35.99
N HIS A 81 -112.65 -49.66 -35.80
CA HIS A 81 -111.53 -50.39 -35.20
C HIS A 81 -110.22 -50.21 -35.99
N THR A 82 -110.29 -50.25 -37.33
CA THR A 82 -109.11 -50.06 -38.20
C THR A 82 -108.54 -48.64 -38.10
N LEU A 83 -109.40 -47.63 -38.07
CA LEU A 83 -108.99 -46.23 -37.88
C LEU A 83 -108.36 -45.99 -36.51
N PHE A 84 -108.91 -46.60 -35.45
CA PHE A 84 -108.34 -46.51 -34.11
C PHE A 84 -106.94 -47.15 -34.02
N ARG A 85 -106.76 -48.34 -34.59
CA ARG A 85 -105.45 -49.00 -34.68
C ARG A 85 -104.42 -48.13 -35.42
N LEU A 86 -104.80 -47.60 -36.60
CA LEU A 86 -103.93 -46.71 -37.37
C LEU A 86 -103.56 -45.44 -36.58
N GLY A 87 -104.52 -44.87 -35.84
CA GLY A 87 -104.26 -43.72 -34.97
C GLY A 87 -103.29 -44.00 -33.83
N ARG A 88 -103.31 -45.22 -33.26
CA ARG A 88 -102.33 -45.65 -32.26
C ARG A 88 -100.95 -45.84 -32.85
N GLU A 89 -100.85 -46.47 -34.02
CA GLU A 89 -99.60 -46.65 -34.75
C GLU A 89 -98.98 -45.30 -35.10
N GLU A 90 -99.77 -44.34 -35.60
CA GLU A 90 -99.28 -42.99 -35.88
C GLU A 90 -98.86 -42.27 -34.61
N ALA A 91 -99.62 -42.38 -33.51
CA ALA A 91 -99.26 -41.76 -32.23
C ALA A 91 -97.94 -42.32 -31.66
N GLU A 92 -97.70 -43.63 -31.78
CA GLU A 92 -96.43 -44.25 -31.42
C GLU A 92 -95.30 -43.77 -32.34
N ALA A 93 -95.53 -43.73 -33.67
CA ALA A 93 -94.56 -43.22 -34.63
C ALA A 93 -94.20 -41.75 -34.42
N VAL A 94 -95.16 -40.89 -34.03
CA VAL A 94 -94.89 -39.49 -33.65
C VAL A 94 -94.03 -39.42 -32.38
N ARG A 95 -94.31 -40.25 -31.37
CA ARG A 95 -93.52 -40.26 -30.12
C ARG A 95 -92.10 -40.72 -30.34
N GLU A 96 -91.89 -41.77 -31.13
CA GLU A 96 -90.54 -42.27 -31.44
C GLU A 96 -89.75 -41.26 -32.27
N ARG A 97 -90.38 -40.61 -33.27
CA ARG A 97 -89.75 -39.50 -34.01
C ARG A 97 -89.36 -38.34 -33.09
N ALA A 98 -90.27 -37.89 -32.23
CA ALA A 98 -90.00 -36.80 -31.29
C ALA A 98 -88.87 -37.14 -30.30
N ARG A 99 -88.77 -38.40 -29.84
CA ARG A 99 -87.65 -38.86 -29.00
C ARG A 99 -86.33 -38.84 -29.75
N ALA A 100 -86.30 -39.40 -30.95
CA ALA A 100 -85.10 -39.41 -31.78
C ALA A 100 -84.61 -37.99 -32.11
N GLU A 101 -85.53 -37.07 -32.41
CA GLU A 101 -85.20 -35.65 -32.63
C GLU A 101 -84.65 -34.99 -31.35
N ALA A 102 -85.27 -35.23 -30.19
CA ALA A 102 -84.80 -34.70 -28.92
C ALA A 102 -83.40 -35.22 -28.55
N ASP A 103 -83.15 -36.52 -28.73
CA ASP A 103 -81.84 -37.13 -28.50
C ASP A 103 -80.79 -36.57 -29.47
N GLY A 104 -81.16 -36.36 -30.74
CA GLY A 104 -80.30 -35.72 -31.73
C GLY A 104 -79.89 -34.29 -31.32
N LEU A 105 -80.86 -33.47 -30.91
CA LEU A 105 -80.60 -32.10 -30.43
C LEU A 105 -79.71 -32.08 -29.18
N LEU A 106 -79.88 -33.05 -28.26
CA LEU A 106 -79.04 -33.16 -27.07
C LEU A 106 -77.60 -33.52 -27.41
N GLU A 107 -77.38 -34.45 -28.34
CA GLU A 107 -76.03 -34.82 -28.78
C GLU A 107 -75.35 -33.68 -29.54
N GLU A 108 -76.07 -32.97 -30.41
CA GLU A 108 -75.56 -31.76 -31.08
C GLU A 108 -75.15 -30.67 -30.06
N ALA A 109 -76.00 -30.42 -29.06
CA ALA A 109 -75.69 -29.45 -28.00
C ALA A 109 -74.46 -29.87 -27.16
N ARG A 110 -74.31 -31.17 -26.86
CA ARG A 110 -73.15 -31.72 -26.15
C ARG A 110 -71.87 -31.58 -26.96
N ALA A 111 -71.91 -31.93 -28.25
CA ALA A 111 -70.77 -31.80 -29.15
C ALA A 111 -70.34 -30.34 -29.29
N TYR A 112 -71.30 -29.42 -29.44
CA TYR A 112 -71.02 -27.99 -29.48
C TYR A 112 -70.37 -27.50 -28.18
N ALA A 113 -70.93 -27.84 -27.01
CA ALA A 113 -70.37 -27.44 -25.72
C ALA A 113 -68.96 -28.01 -25.49
N ALA A 114 -68.69 -29.25 -25.90
CA ALA A 114 -67.37 -29.86 -25.85
C ALA A 114 -66.38 -29.10 -26.76
N GLY A 115 -66.76 -28.80 -28.00
CA GLY A 115 -65.92 -28.05 -28.93
C GLY A 115 -65.57 -26.64 -28.42
N VAL A 116 -66.55 -25.91 -27.85
CA VAL A 116 -66.29 -24.59 -27.24
C VAL A 116 -65.31 -24.72 -26.07
N ARG A 117 -65.48 -25.73 -25.22
CA ARG A 117 -64.58 -25.97 -24.09
C ARG A 117 -63.16 -26.33 -24.52
N GLU A 118 -63.01 -27.20 -25.51
CA GLU A 118 -61.71 -27.59 -26.06
C GLU A 118 -61.00 -26.40 -26.71
N ALA A 119 -61.72 -25.60 -27.50
CA ALA A 119 -61.17 -24.38 -28.10
C ALA A 119 -60.72 -23.37 -27.04
N ALA A 120 -61.53 -23.15 -25.99
CA ALA A 120 -61.18 -22.27 -24.87
C ALA A 120 -59.95 -22.79 -24.10
N GLN A 121 -59.85 -24.10 -23.89
CA GLN A 121 -58.71 -24.73 -23.22
C GLN A 121 -57.43 -24.60 -24.05
N ALA A 122 -57.47 -24.93 -25.34
CA ALA A 122 -56.33 -24.79 -26.25
C ALA A 122 -55.84 -23.34 -26.29
N HIS A 123 -56.77 -22.38 -26.40
CA HIS A 123 -56.42 -20.97 -26.36
C HIS A 123 -55.77 -20.53 -25.04
N ALA A 124 -56.29 -21.01 -23.89
CA ALA A 124 -55.70 -20.72 -22.59
C ALA A 124 -54.28 -21.29 -22.46
N ASP A 125 -54.04 -22.49 -22.99
CA ASP A 125 -52.72 -23.12 -22.96
C ASP A 125 -51.72 -22.42 -23.88
N ASP A 126 -52.15 -21.95 -25.06
CA ASP A 126 -51.32 -21.10 -25.94
C ASP A 126 -50.91 -19.80 -25.25
N VAL A 127 -51.87 -19.10 -24.62
CA VAL A 127 -51.59 -17.85 -23.88
C VAL A 127 -50.62 -18.09 -22.72
N ARG A 128 -50.76 -19.21 -21.99
CA ARG A 128 -49.82 -19.59 -20.92
C ARG A 128 -48.44 -19.88 -21.48
N ALA A 129 -48.33 -20.65 -22.56
CA ALA A 129 -47.06 -20.98 -23.18
C ALA A 129 -46.32 -19.72 -23.68
N GLU A 130 -47.03 -18.77 -24.30
CA GLU A 130 -46.47 -17.48 -24.68
C GLU A 130 -46.01 -16.66 -23.47
N ALA A 131 -46.80 -16.64 -22.39
CA ALA A 131 -46.44 -15.91 -21.17
C ALA A 131 -45.19 -16.50 -20.51
N ASP A 132 -45.09 -17.82 -20.44
CA ASP A 132 -43.94 -18.55 -19.90
C ASP A 132 -42.69 -18.29 -20.73
N GLU A 133 -42.78 -18.31 -22.06
CA GLU A 133 -41.65 -18.03 -22.93
C GLU A 133 -41.18 -16.57 -22.78
N ARG A 134 -42.11 -15.61 -22.73
CA ARG A 134 -41.77 -14.20 -22.44
C ARG A 134 -41.11 -14.04 -21.08
N ALA A 135 -41.57 -14.77 -20.05
CA ALA A 135 -40.97 -14.74 -18.72
C ALA A 135 -39.54 -15.31 -18.75
N ARG A 136 -39.32 -16.44 -19.43
CA ARG A 136 -37.99 -17.04 -19.63
C ARG A 136 -37.03 -16.08 -20.33
N GLN A 137 -37.47 -15.45 -21.43
CA GLN A 137 -36.66 -14.48 -22.17
C GLN A 137 -36.28 -13.27 -21.31
N ARG A 138 -37.22 -12.74 -20.51
CA ARG A 138 -36.92 -11.64 -19.57
C ARG A 138 -35.92 -12.06 -18.49
N LEU A 139 -36.05 -13.26 -17.94
CA LEU A 139 -35.11 -13.77 -16.95
C LEU A 139 -33.71 -13.99 -17.54
N LEU A 140 -33.61 -14.47 -18.77
CA LEU A 140 -32.34 -14.61 -19.47
C LEU A 140 -31.70 -13.24 -19.72
N ALA A 141 -32.46 -12.26 -20.20
CA ALA A 141 -31.98 -10.90 -20.40
C ALA A 141 -31.49 -10.26 -19.09
N ALA A 142 -32.28 -10.36 -18.01
CA ALA A 142 -31.90 -9.81 -16.70
C ALA A 142 -30.64 -10.48 -16.14
N ARG A 143 -30.45 -11.80 -16.37
CA ARG A 143 -29.23 -12.50 -15.98
C ARG A 143 -28.01 -12.04 -16.80
N ALA A 144 -28.17 -11.87 -18.10
CA ALA A 144 -27.12 -11.35 -18.97
C ALA A 144 -26.69 -9.93 -18.55
N GLU A 145 -27.65 -9.03 -18.31
CA GLU A 145 -27.38 -7.67 -17.81
C GLU A 145 -26.65 -7.69 -16.45
N ALA A 146 -27.08 -8.56 -15.53
CA ALA A 146 -26.41 -8.70 -14.24
C ALA A 146 -24.98 -9.24 -14.35
N ASP A 147 -24.75 -10.20 -15.26
CA ASP A 147 -23.42 -10.74 -15.52
C ASP A 147 -22.50 -9.70 -16.17
N GLU A 148 -23.00 -8.92 -17.13
CA GLU A 148 -22.27 -7.81 -17.75
C GLU A 148 -21.86 -6.76 -16.71
N ALA A 149 -22.80 -6.30 -15.88
CA ALA A 149 -22.53 -5.35 -14.81
C ALA A 149 -21.48 -5.88 -13.82
N ARG A 150 -21.54 -7.18 -13.48
CA ARG A 150 -20.54 -7.82 -12.61
C ARG A 150 -19.16 -7.88 -13.27
N ILE A 151 -19.09 -8.18 -14.57
CA ILE A 151 -17.82 -8.23 -15.32
C ILE A 151 -17.21 -6.84 -15.42
N GLU A 152 -18.01 -5.82 -15.74
CA GLU A 152 -17.60 -4.42 -15.81
C GLU A 152 -17.04 -3.94 -14.47
N ALA A 153 -17.78 -4.10 -13.37
CA ALA A 153 -17.32 -3.71 -12.03
C ALA A 153 -16.00 -4.40 -11.66
N ARG A 154 -15.82 -5.68 -12.01
CA ARG A 154 -14.54 -6.39 -11.77
C ARG A 154 -13.40 -5.82 -12.59
N ARG A 155 -13.65 -5.43 -13.85
CA ARG A 155 -12.65 -4.80 -14.72
C ARG A 155 -12.24 -3.45 -14.18
N GLU A 156 -13.20 -2.62 -13.78
CA GLU A 156 -12.94 -1.31 -13.17
C GLU A 156 -12.12 -1.42 -11.89
N VAL A 157 -12.51 -2.31 -10.97
CA VAL A 157 -11.75 -2.55 -9.73
C VAL A 157 -10.33 -3.02 -10.03
N LYS A 158 -10.15 -3.89 -11.03
CA LYS A 158 -8.82 -4.35 -11.45
C LYS A 158 -7.99 -3.22 -12.06
N ALA A 159 -8.59 -2.38 -12.92
CA ALA A 159 -7.94 -1.24 -13.54
C ALA A 159 -7.51 -0.21 -12.48
N GLY A 160 -8.44 0.21 -11.61
CA GLY A 160 -8.16 1.15 -10.53
C GLY A 160 -7.10 0.64 -9.55
N ARG A 161 -7.10 -0.66 -9.21
CA ARG A 161 -6.00 -1.27 -8.44
C ARG A 161 -4.67 -1.21 -9.19
N GLY A 162 -4.68 -1.45 -10.50
CA GLY A 162 -3.49 -1.35 -11.34
C GLY A 162 -2.89 0.05 -11.35
N GLU A 163 -3.73 1.07 -11.53
CA GLU A 163 -3.35 2.48 -11.49
C GLU A 163 -2.80 2.90 -10.12
N ALA A 164 -3.49 2.55 -9.02
CA ALA A 164 -3.04 2.84 -7.67
C ALA A 164 -1.66 2.21 -7.36
N LEU A 165 -1.44 0.96 -7.78
CA LEU A 165 -0.16 0.28 -7.63
C LEU A 165 0.94 0.84 -8.54
N ALA A 166 0.59 1.36 -9.72
CA ALA A 166 1.53 2.05 -10.59
C ALA A 166 1.99 3.37 -9.97
N ALA A 167 1.05 4.18 -9.47
CA ALA A 167 1.34 5.43 -8.76
C ALA A 167 2.21 5.20 -7.52
N LEU A 168 1.91 4.17 -6.73
CA LEU A 168 2.73 3.81 -5.56
C LEU A 168 4.17 3.40 -5.96
N ARG A 169 4.32 2.61 -7.02
CA ARG A 169 5.65 2.21 -7.53
C ARG A 169 6.43 3.41 -8.05
N GLU A 170 5.76 4.34 -8.72
CA GLU A 170 6.37 5.58 -9.18
C GLU A 170 6.86 6.44 -8.02
N MET A 171 6.01 6.68 -7.01
CA MET A 171 6.39 7.42 -5.81
C MET A 171 7.59 6.79 -5.11
N ARG A 172 7.58 5.46 -4.92
CA ARG A 172 8.72 4.73 -4.34
C ARG A 172 10.01 4.96 -5.13
N ARG A 173 9.96 4.91 -6.46
CA ARG A 173 11.14 5.19 -7.31
C ARG A 173 11.64 6.63 -7.14
N ARG A 174 10.73 7.62 -7.14
CA ARG A 174 11.10 9.02 -6.95
C ARG A 174 11.73 9.25 -5.58
N THR A 175 11.13 8.72 -4.51
CA THR A 175 11.66 8.85 -3.14
C THR A 175 13.02 8.15 -3.00
N ALA A 176 13.18 6.95 -3.57
CA ALA A 176 14.48 6.27 -3.57
C ALA A 176 15.55 7.07 -4.32
N GLY A 177 15.19 7.67 -5.46
CA GLY A 177 16.07 8.58 -6.21
C GLY A 177 16.50 9.78 -5.39
N MET A 178 15.55 10.47 -4.74
CA MET A 178 15.82 11.62 -3.88
C MET A 178 16.72 11.26 -2.68
N LEU A 179 16.49 10.12 -2.04
CA LEU A 179 17.35 9.64 -0.95
C LEU A 179 18.77 9.32 -1.43
N ALA A 180 18.91 8.72 -2.61
CA ALA A 180 20.21 8.44 -3.20
C ALA A 180 20.96 9.73 -3.56
N GLU A 181 20.28 10.73 -4.12
CA GLU A 181 20.83 12.05 -4.39
C GLU A 181 21.27 12.76 -3.11
N GLN A 182 20.42 12.79 -2.09
CA GLN A 182 20.75 13.34 -0.78
C GLN A 182 21.98 12.65 -0.15
N SER A 183 22.05 11.32 -0.23
CA SER A 183 23.21 10.56 0.25
C SER A 183 24.48 10.95 -0.51
N ARG A 184 24.40 11.14 -1.83
CA ARG A 184 25.55 11.57 -2.64
C ARG A 184 26.01 12.97 -2.24
N GLU A 185 25.09 13.92 -2.12
CA GLU A 185 25.40 15.28 -1.66
C GLU A 185 26.08 15.26 -0.28
N HIS A 186 25.58 14.45 0.66
CA HIS A 186 26.23 14.32 1.97
C HIS A 186 27.63 13.73 1.85
N THR A 187 27.84 12.67 1.06
CA THR A 187 29.18 12.11 0.87
C THR A 187 30.14 13.10 0.20
N GLU A 188 29.66 13.89 -0.76
CA GLU A 188 30.45 14.93 -1.42
C GLU A 188 30.82 16.07 -0.45
N ARG A 189 29.88 16.51 0.38
CA ARG A 189 30.13 17.51 1.44
C ARG A 189 31.14 16.99 2.47
N TRP A 190 31.00 15.74 2.92
CA TRP A 190 31.96 15.11 3.83
C TRP A 190 33.36 15.01 3.22
N ALA A 191 33.47 14.52 1.98
CA ALA A 191 34.76 14.44 1.29
C ALA A 191 35.37 15.83 1.05
N ALA A 192 34.55 16.85 0.81
CA ALA A 192 35.03 18.23 0.71
C ALA A 192 35.56 18.75 2.05
N GLN A 193 34.85 18.49 3.14
CA GLN A 193 35.29 18.87 4.49
C GLN A 193 36.58 18.14 4.88
N GLU A 194 36.68 16.83 4.65
CA GLU A 194 37.88 16.04 4.91
C GLU A 194 39.09 16.60 4.15
N ARG A 195 38.93 16.95 2.87
CA ARG A 195 40.00 17.62 2.09
C ARG A 195 40.44 18.94 2.73
N THR A 196 39.50 19.79 3.15
CA THR A 196 39.85 21.06 3.80
C THR A 196 40.54 20.87 5.14
N GLU A 197 40.14 19.86 5.92
CA GLU A 197 40.77 19.50 7.19
C GLU A 197 42.18 18.93 6.97
N GLU A 198 42.37 18.06 5.97
CA GLU A 198 43.69 17.57 5.56
C GLU A 198 44.62 18.70 5.10
N GLU A 199 44.11 19.62 4.27
CA GLU A 199 44.87 20.79 3.81
C GLU A 199 45.28 21.69 4.99
N ALA A 200 44.37 21.95 5.93
CA ALA A 200 44.67 22.70 7.15
C ALA A 200 45.68 21.98 8.04
N SER A 201 45.56 20.66 8.21
CA SER A 201 46.54 19.86 8.97
C SER A 201 47.92 19.94 8.33
N ARG A 202 48.02 19.75 7.01
CA ARG A 202 49.29 19.88 6.28
C ARG A 202 49.90 21.27 6.43
N ALA A 203 49.08 22.32 6.42
CA ALA A 203 49.55 23.69 6.65
C ALA A 203 50.08 23.89 8.08
N VAL A 204 49.39 23.36 9.10
CA VAL A 204 49.86 23.40 10.50
C VAL A 204 51.15 22.60 10.67
N ASP A 205 51.24 21.41 10.09
CA ASP A 205 52.43 20.57 10.14
C ASP A 205 53.64 21.25 9.46
N ALA A 206 53.42 21.88 8.29
CA ALA A 206 54.43 22.66 7.60
C ALA A 206 54.93 23.85 8.46
N TYR A 207 54.01 24.64 9.02
CA TYR A 207 54.36 25.75 9.91
C TYR A 207 55.12 25.28 11.15
N ARG A 208 54.71 24.15 11.74
CA ARG A 208 55.41 23.55 12.87
C ARG A 208 56.82 23.09 12.49
N ALA A 209 56.98 22.47 11.33
CA ALA A 209 58.29 22.06 10.83
C ALA A 209 59.22 23.26 10.61
N GLU A 210 58.71 24.37 10.08
CA GLU A 210 59.46 25.64 9.95
C GLU A 210 59.90 26.20 11.31
N LEU A 211 59.00 26.24 12.29
CA LEU A 211 59.34 26.70 13.65
C LEU A 211 60.38 25.80 14.32
N VAL A 212 60.25 24.48 14.18
CA VAL A 212 61.23 23.52 14.72
C VAL A 212 62.58 23.71 14.04
N ALA A 213 62.62 23.81 12.71
CA ALA A 213 63.86 24.03 11.97
C ALA A 213 64.56 25.33 12.40
N ARG A 214 63.79 26.41 12.61
CA ARG A 214 64.33 27.67 13.13
C ARG A 214 64.86 27.52 14.56
N ALA A 215 64.12 26.87 15.45
CA ALA A 215 64.56 26.63 16.82
C ALA A 215 65.81 25.75 16.90
N GLU A 216 65.91 24.73 16.04
CA GLU A 216 67.10 23.89 15.91
C GLU A 216 68.29 24.68 15.38
N GLN A 217 68.08 25.58 14.41
CA GLN A 217 69.12 26.47 13.92
C GLN A 217 69.60 27.42 15.02
N GLU A 218 68.69 28.09 15.73
CA GLU A 218 69.02 28.97 16.86
C GLU A 218 69.75 28.21 17.98
N LEU A 219 69.37 26.95 18.25
CA LEU A 219 70.06 26.08 19.20
C LEU A 219 71.47 25.70 18.73
N CYS A 220 71.65 25.39 17.44
CA CYS A 220 72.97 25.09 16.87
C CYS A 220 73.89 26.31 16.94
N GLU A 221 73.37 27.51 16.60
CA GLU A 221 74.08 28.78 16.73
C GLU A 221 74.46 29.06 18.19
N ALA A 222 73.53 28.86 19.14
CA ALA A 222 73.81 29.03 20.57
C ALA A 222 74.85 28.02 21.09
N LYS A 223 74.80 26.76 20.65
CA LYS A 223 75.81 25.74 20.99
C LYS A 223 77.18 26.08 20.43
N ALA A 224 77.26 26.59 19.19
CA ALA A 224 78.51 27.04 18.60
C ALA A 224 79.09 28.23 19.37
N ALA A 225 78.27 29.23 19.70
CA ALA A 225 78.68 30.37 20.51
C ALA A 225 79.14 29.96 21.92
N LEU A 226 78.46 28.98 22.53
CA LEU A 226 78.88 28.41 23.82
C LEU A 226 80.26 27.74 23.70
N ALA A 227 80.46 26.89 22.68
CA ALA A 227 81.74 26.22 22.45
C ALA A 227 82.88 27.23 22.22
N GLU A 228 82.64 28.27 21.41
CA GLU A 228 83.60 29.37 21.20
C GLU A 228 83.93 30.12 22.50
N ALA A 229 82.91 30.37 23.34
CA ALA A 229 83.08 31.01 24.64
C ALA A 229 83.86 30.13 25.64
N GLU A 230 83.60 28.82 25.66
CA GLU A 230 84.35 27.85 26.46
C GLU A 230 85.81 27.78 26.02
N GLU A 231 86.08 27.71 24.70
CA GLU A 231 87.44 27.76 24.16
C GLU A 231 88.14 29.09 24.49
N ALA A 232 87.45 30.22 24.39
CA ALA A 232 87.98 31.52 24.81
C ALA A 232 88.28 31.57 26.32
N ALA A 233 87.41 31.00 27.16
CA ALA A 233 87.63 30.91 28.60
C ALA A 233 88.84 30.04 28.95
N VAL A 234 89.02 28.89 28.28
CA VAL A 234 90.21 28.05 28.41
C VAL A 234 91.46 28.83 28.01
N ARG A 235 91.46 29.50 26.83
CA ARG A 235 92.57 30.34 26.38
C ARG A 235 92.91 31.45 27.38
N TRP A 236 91.93 32.21 27.86
CA TRP A 236 92.15 33.24 28.87
C TRP A 236 92.68 32.67 30.18
N GLN A 237 92.24 31.48 30.58
CA GLN A 237 92.73 30.82 31.77
C GLN A 237 94.17 30.30 31.60
N GLU A 238 94.52 29.78 30.42
CA GLU A 238 95.89 29.40 30.06
C GLU A 238 96.80 30.63 29.98
N GLU A 239 96.37 31.72 29.36
CA GLU A 239 97.08 33.01 29.33
C GLU A 239 97.26 33.57 30.74
N ALA A 240 96.24 33.54 31.59
CA ALA A 240 96.34 33.96 32.98
C ALA A 240 97.32 33.09 33.78
N ARG A 241 97.32 31.76 33.56
CA ARG A 241 98.30 30.84 34.17
C ARG A 241 99.72 31.10 33.67
N ALA A 242 99.91 31.34 32.37
CA ALA A 242 101.20 31.68 31.79
C ALA A 242 101.73 33.01 32.37
N ARG A 243 100.87 34.03 32.46
CA ARG A 243 101.22 35.34 33.03
C ARG A 243 101.50 35.26 34.53
N ALA A 244 100.76 34.44 35.28
CA ALA A 244 101.05 34.14 36.67
C ALA A 244 102.41 33.42 36.82
N ALA A 245 102.72 32.45 35.95
CA ALA A 245 104.00 31.76 35.93
C ALA A 245 105.17 32.72 35.59
N GLU A 246 105.00 33.64 34.64
CA GLU A 246 105.97 34.70 34.33
C GLU A 246 106.21 35.63 35.53
N VAL A 247 105.15 36.07 36.22
CA VAL A 247 105.26 36.92 37.41
C VAL A 247 106.01 36.18 38.54
N VAL A 248 105.70 34.90 38.77
CA VAL A 248 106.40 34.05 39.75
C VAL A 248 107.86 33.84 39.37
N ALA A 249 108.16 33.58 38.09
CA ALA A 249 109.54 33.47 37.59
C ALA A 249 110.30 34.79 37.75
N GLY A 250 109.67 35.93 37.44
CA GLY A 250 110.23 37.26 37.66
C GLY A 250 110.41 37.62 39.14
N ALA A 251 109.59 37.06 40.03
CA ALA A 251 109.76 37.17 41.48
C ALA A 251 110.92 36.30 41.98
N ARG A 252 111.05 35.06 41.50
CA ARG A 252 112.19 34.16 41.81
C ARG A 252 113.52 34.72 41.29
N GLY A 253 113.55 35.26 40.07
CA GLY A 253 114.74 35.93 39.53
C GLY A 253 115.12 37.22 40.29
N ARG A 254 114.16 37.88 40.94
CA ARG A 254 114.44 38.98 41.88
C ARG A 254 114.98 38.45 43.21
N GLN A 255 114.40 37.38 43.75
CA GLN A 255 114.86 36.71 44.96
C GLN A 255 116.30 36.20 44.81
N GLU A 256 116.64 35.52 43.71
CA GLU A 256 118.00 35.01 43.45
C GLU A 256 119.03 36.14 43.30
N ARG A 257 118.63 37.27 42.70
CA ARG A 257 119.49 38.45 42.59
C ARG A 257 119.78 39.07 43.94
N ILE A 258 118.74 39.23 44.77
CA ILE A 258 118.87 39.68 46.16
C ILE A 258 119.78 38.72 46.92
N ALA A 259 119.58 37.40 46.78
CA ALA A 259 120.41 36.38 47.43
C ALA A 259 121.90 36.51 47.05
N ARG A 260 122.22 36.64 45.76
CA ARG A 260 123.60 36.85 45.27
C ARG A 260 124.19 38.18 45.74
N GLU A 261 123.37 39.21 45.85
CA GLU A 261 123.77 40.53 46.34
C GLU A 261 124.06 40.50 47.85
N THR A 262 123.25 39.78 48.64
CA THR A 262 123.54 39.49 50.06
C THR A 262 124.78 38.61 50.23
N GLU A 263 125.00 37.61 49.37
CA GLU A 263 126.24 36.82 49.40
C GLU A 263 127.48 37.66 49.07
N ARG A 264 127.37 38.63 48.14
CA ARG A 264 128.47 39.55 47.82
C ARG A 264 128.80 40.46 49.01
N VAL A 265 127.78 41.02 49.65
CA VAL A 265 127.92 41.86 50.84
C VAL A 265 128.52 41.07 52.02
N LEU A 266 128.10 39.81 52.20
CA LEU A 266 128.68 38.94 53.24
C LEU A 266 130.16 38.60 52.96
N ARG A 267 130.56 38.44 51.68
CA ARG A 267 131.95 38.22 51.28
C ARG A 267 132.84 39.45 51.53
N GLU A 268 132.35 40.63 51.16
CA GLU A 268 133.03 41.91 51.41
C GLU A 268 133.17 42.21 52.92
N HIS A 269 132.24 41.74 53.75
CA HIS A 269 132.35 41.85 55.21
C HIS A 269 133.30 40.82 55.84
N GLY A 270 133.46 39.63 55.23
CA GLY A 270 134.46 38.64 55.64
C GLY A 270 135.88 39.12 55.39
N GLU A 271 136.15 39.69 54.21
CA GLU A 271 137.47 40.22 53.84
C GLU A 271 137.93 41.39 54.75
N ARG A 272 136.99 42.25 55.19
CA ARG A 272 137.28 43.33 56.17
C ARG A 272 137.55 42.82 57.59
N TRP A 273 137.04 41.66 57.97
CA TRP A 273 137.29 41.05 59.29
C TRP A 273 138.67 40.40 59.37
N ASP A 274 139.12 39.80 58.27
CA ASP A 274 140.44 39.18 58.17
C ASP A 274 141.58 40.22 58.17
N GLU A 275 141.39 41.39 57.55
CA GLU A 275 142.34 42.51 57.61
C GLU A 275 142.46 43.13 59.02
N LEU A 276 141.37 43.17 59.79
CA LEU A 276 141.38 43.65 61.18
C LEU A 276 142.08 42.67 62.14
N GLN A 277 141.92 41.36 61.94
CA GLN A 277 142.62 40.32 62.73
C GLN A 277 144.13 40.31 62.47
N ALA A 278 144.58 40.54 61.23
CA ALA A 278 145.99 40.63 60.88
C ALA A 278 146.69 41.83 61.57
N HIS A 279 146.00 42.96 61.72
CA HIS A 279 146.52 44.13 62.44
C HIS A 279 146.64 43.91 63.96
N VAL A 280 145.72 43.14 64.57
CA VAL A 280 145.77 42.80 66.00
C VAL A 280 146.88 41.78 66.32
N ALA A 281 147.16 40.84 65.41
CA ALA A 281 148.27 39.90 65.57
C ALA A 281 149.65 40.59 65.51
N SER A 282 149.80 41.61 64.65
CA SER A 282 151.03 42.40 64.48
C SER A 282 151.37 43.27 65.71
N VAL A 283 150.36 43.83 66.39
CA VAL A 283 150.56 44.63 67.62
C VAL A 283 150.87 43.74 68.83
N ARG A 284 150.29 42.53 68.89
CA ARG A 284 150.52 41.58 69.98
C ARG A 284 151.91 40.93 69.94
N SER A 285 152.52 40.78 68.76
CA SER A 285 153.89 40.27 68.61
C SER A 285 154.99 41.31 68.90
N ASN A 286 154.69 42.62 68.81
CA ASN A 286 155.66 43.69 69.04
C ASN A 286 155.69 44.21 70.50
N LEU A 287 154.71 43.86 71.32
CA LEU A 287 154.67 44.21 72.76
C LEU A 287 155.18 43.10 73.69
N SER A 288 155.32 41.84 73.22
CA SER A 288 155.76 40.71 74.08
C SER A 288 157.27 40.46 74.12
N SER A 289 158.10 41.25 73.41
CA SER A 289 159.53 40.91 73.24
C SER A 289 160.51 41.94 73.80
N LEU A 290 160.04 43.05 74.39
CA LEU A 290 160.91 44.10 74.96
C LEU A 290 160.68 44.44 76.45
N THR A 291 159.90 43.66 77.21
CA THR A 291 159.99 43.65 78.68
C THR A 291 159.51 42.31 79.25
N GLY A 292 160.32 41.67 80.10
CA GLY A 292 160.04 40.38 80.69
C GLY A 292 159.55 40.41 82.15
N ARG A 293 159.14 39.20 82.58
CA ARG A 293 158.96 38.62 83.94
C ARG A 293 157.57 38.60 84.62
N ALA A 294 157.08 37.36 84.80
CA ALA A 294 156.40 36.70 85.94
C ALA A 294 155.12 37.36 86.53
N VAL A 295 154.01 36.67 86.88
CA VAL A 295 153.78 35.43 87.66
C VAL A 295 152.34 34.94 87.37
N GLU A 296 152.13 33.61 87.48
CA GLU A 296 150.87 32.81 87.48
C GLU A 296 150.11 32.58 86.15
#